data_AF-A0A1X1Z1F9-F1
#
_entry.id   AF-A0A1X1Z1F9-F1
#
_cell.length_a   1.000
_cell.length_b   1.000
_cell.length_c   1.000
_cell.angle_alpha   90.00
_cell.angle_beta   90.00
_cell.angle_gamma   90.00
#
_symmetry.space_group_name_H-M   'P 1'
#
loop_
_entity.id
_entity.type
_entity.pdbx_description
1 polymer ?
#
loop_
_entity_poly.entity_id
_entity_poly.type
_entity_poly.pdbx_seq_one_letter_code
_entity_poly.pdbx_strand_id
1 'polypeptide(L)'
;MAVFQTQSSRMRQVAATLDRVRNDVLAGLANYESMNQNLNGTGFIGTASMASLHTTADVATTGRQVSQRFQSVIDQINAGAAQYEAANDANRAALSNVGVHQV
;
A
#
# COMPACT_ATOMS: atom_id res chain seq x y z
N MET A 1 -7.75 2.61 -29.06
CA MET A 1 -6.67 2.92 -28.09
C MET A 1 -7.16 3.24 -26.66
N ALA A 2 -8.43 3.05 -26.30
CA ALA A 2 -8.95 3.39 -24.95
C ALA A 2 -8.64 2.35 -23.85
N VAL A 3 -8.35 1.09 -24.21
CA VAL A 3 -8.27 -0.03 -23.24
C VAL A 3 -7.06 0.07 -22.31
N PHE A 4 -5.90 0.53 -22.79
CA PHE A 4 -4.65 0.55 -22.01
C PHE A 4 -4.55 1.74 -21.05
N GLN A 5 -5.07 2.92 -21.42
CA GLN A 5 -5.18 4.08 -20.50
C GLN A 5 -6.19 3.83 -19.36
N THR A 6 -7.23 3.02 -19.63
CA THR A 6 -8.19 2.59 -18.61
C THR A 6 -7.56 1.63 -17.61
N GLN A 7 -6.57 0.83 -18.02
CA GLN A 7 -5.89 -0.10 -17.11
C GLN A 7 -4.91 0.61 -16.17
N SER A 8 -4.10 1.56 -16.66
CA SER A 8 -3.16 2.31 -15.80
C SER A 8 -3.90 3.17 -14.76
N SER A 9 -4.99 3.83 -15.14
CA SER A 9 -5.85 4.59 -14.22
C SER A 9 -6.49 3.69 -13.15
N ARG A 10 -6.97 2.50 -13.53
CA ARG A 10 -7.51 1.51 -12.59
C ARG A 10 -6.44 0.98 -11.62
N MET A 11 -5.21 0.75 -12.10
CA MET A 11 -4.08 0.36 -11.26
C MET A 11 -3.79 1.42 -10.17
N ARG A 12 -3.76 2.71 -10.55
CA ARG A 12 -3.58 3.79 -9.56
C ARG A 12 -4.72 3.88 -8.55
N GLN A 13 -5.97 3.64 -8.97
CA GLN A 13 -7.10 3.59 -8.03
C GLN A 13 -6.96 2.45 -7.01
N VAL A 14 -6.49 1.28 -7.43
CA VAL A 14 -6.20 0.16 -6.53
C VAL A 14 -5.07 0.53 -5.56
N ALA A 15 -3.98 1.13 -6.05
CA ALA A 15 -2.87 1.60 -5.19
C ALA A 15 -3.36 2.59 -4.12
N ALA A 16 -4.19 3.57 -4.50
CA ALA A 16 -4.75 4.54 -3.56
C ALA A 16 -5.70 3.89 -2.53
N THR A 17 -6.38 2.80 -2.90
CA THR A 17 -7.22 2.04 -1.96
C THR A 17 -6.38 1.22 -1.00
N LEU A 18 -5.31 0.60 -1.49
CA LEU A 18 -4.35 -0.13 -0.64
C LEU A 18 -3.65 0.79 0.37
N ASP A 19 -3.31 2.02 -0.04
CA ASP A 19 -2.72 2.99 0.89
C ASP A 19 -3.69 3.42 1.99
N ARG A 20 -4.98 3.61 1.67
CA ARG A 20 -6.03 3.84 2.67
C ARG A 20 -6.11 2.69 3.68
N VAL A 21 -6.18 1.44 3.20
CA VAL A 21 -6.20 0.25 4.07
C VAL A 21 -4.95 0.17 4.95
N ARG A 22 -3.78 0.46 4.40
CA ARG A 22 -2.53 0.54 5.17
C ARG A 22 -2.63 1.55 6.31
N ASN A 23 -3.14 2.76 6.04
CA ASN A 23 -3.28 3.79 7.05
C ASN A 23 -4.29 3.41 8.13
N ASP A 24 -5.41 2.78 7.76
CA ASP A 24 -6.42 2.28 8.72
C ASP A 24 -5.83 1.20 9.64
N VAL A 25 -5.03 0.27 9.09
CA VAL A 25 -4.35 -0.75 9.89
C VAL A 25 -3.36 -0.11 10.87
N LEU A 26 -2.55 0.86 10.41
CA LEU A 26 -1.60 1.56 11.29
C LEU A 26 -2.31 2.34 12.41
N ALA A 27 -3.44 2.99 12.10
CA ALA A 27 -4.25 3.67 13.10
C ALA A 27 -4.84 2.69 14.13
N GLY A 28 -5.36 1.54 13.69
CA GLY A 28 -5.86 0.49 14.57
C GLY A 28 -4.78 -0.05 15.52
N LEU A 29 -3.56 -0.24 15.01
CA LEU A 29 -2.42 -0.67 15.81
C LEU A 29 -2.00 0.38 16.85
N ALA A 30 -1.96 1.66 16.48
CA ALA A 30 -1.67 2.75 17.39
C ALA A 30 -2.71 2.85 18.53
N ASN A 31 -4.00 2.66 18.20
CA ASN A 31 -5.06 2.60 19.20
C ASN A 31 -4.88 1.42 20.16
N TYR A 32 -4.50 0.24 19.65
CA TYR A 32 -4.23 -0.95 20.47
C TYR A 32 -3.05 -0.74 21.44
N GLU A 33 -1.98 -0.09 20.98
CA GLU A 33 -0.84 0.28 21.82
C GLU A 33 -1.24 1.26 22.93
N SER A 34 -1.98 2.32 22.59
CA SER A 34 -2.50 3.28 23.57
C SER A 34 -3.41 2.59 24.61
N MET A 35 -4.26 1.66 24.18
CA MET A 35 -5.13 0.91 25.08
C MET A 35 -4.32 0.03 26.05
N ASN A 36 -3.25 -0.64 25.58
CA ASN A 36 -2.37 -1.43 26.43
C ASN A 36 -1.54 -0.59 27.40
N GLN A 37 -1.12 0.61 27.01
CA GLN A 37 -0.45 1.56 27.91
C GLN A 37 -1.39 2.01 29.03
N ASN A 38 -2.66 2.32 28.70
CA ASN A 38 -3.67 2.66 29.70
C ASN A 38 -3.96 1.50 30.66
N LEU A 39 -4.08 0.26 30.16
CA LEU A 39 -4.28 -0.92 31.00
C LEU A 39 -3.11 -1.17 31.97
N ASN A 40 -1.88 -0.92 31.53
CA ASN A 40 -0.69 -0.95 32.40
C ASN A 40 -0.73 0.14 33.48
N GLY A 41 -1.24 1.34 33.16
CA GLY A 41 -1.31 2.47 34.08
C GLY A 41 -2.38 2.35 35.17
N THR A 42 -3.41 1.53 35.00
CA THR A 42 -4.61 1.54 35.88
C THR A 42 -4.81 0.28 36.74
N GLY A 43 -3.93 -0.72 36.73
CA GLY A 43 -4.05 -1.83 37.69
C GLY A 43 -3.44 -3.18 37.33
N PHE A 44 -2.82 -3.36 36.16
CA PHE A 44 -2.13 -4.61 35.83
C PHE A 44 -0.70 -4.62 36.41
N ILE A 45 -0.52 -5.15 37.61
CA ILE A 45 0.80 -5.32 38.26
C ILE A 45 1.18 -6.80 38.25
N GLY A 46 2.24 -7.19 37.52
CA GLY A 46 2.80 -8.55 37.52
C GLY A 46 3.00 -9.17 36.12
N THR A 47 2.98 -10.50 36.03
CA THR A 47 3.16 -11.25 34.76
C THR A 47 2.18 -10.85 33.66
N ALA A 48 0.97 -10.42 34.02
CA ALA A 48 -0.03 -9.96 33.06
C ALA A 48 0.37 -8.64 32.35
N SER A 49 1.00 -7.69 33.06
CA SER A 49 1.52 -6.48 32.41
C SER A 49 2.71 -6.78 31.49
N MET A 50 3.59 -7.70 31.88
CA MET A 50 4.68 -8.16 31.01
C MET A 50 4.16 -8.86 29.75
N ALA A 51 3.12 -9.69 29.86
CA ALA A 51 2.48 -10.33 28.71
C ALA A 51 1.85 -9.30 27.76
N SER A 52 1.13 -8.31 28.28
CA SER A 52 0.57 -7.21 27.49
C SER A 52 1.65 -6.39 26.76
N LEU A 53 2.80 -6.13 27.42
CA LEU A 53 3.94 -5.46 26.80
C LEU A 53 4.54 -6.29 25.65
N HIS A 54 4.70 -7.60 25.85
CA HIS A 54 5.19 -8.51 24.80
C HIS A 54 4.25 -8.53 23.60
N THR A 55 2.94 -8.69 23.84
CA THR A 55 1.94 -8.64 22.77
C THR A 55 1.95 -7.30 22.04
N THR A 56 2.13 -6.18 22.76
CA THR A 56 2.24 -4.85 22.13
C THR A 56 3.45 -4.76 21.20
N ALA A 57 4.61 -5.26 21.62
CA ALA A 57 5.83 -5.27 20.80
C ALA A 57 5.68 -6.16 19.54
N ASP A 58 5.04 -7.33 19.68
CA ASP A 58 4.75 -8.24 18.56
C ASP A 58 3.77 -7.61 17.56
N VAL A 59 2.73 -6.96 18.07
CA VAL A 59 1.72 -6.24 17.27
C VAL A 59 2.36 -5.08 16.51
N ALA A 60 3.22 -4.29 17.16
CA ALA A 60 3.97 -3.21 16.50
C ALA A 60 4.93 -3.73 15.43
N THR A 61 5.59 -4.88 15.67
CA THR A 61 6.48 -5.51 14.69
C THR A 61 5.71 -6.04 13.49
N THR A 62 4.59 -6.71 13.73
CA THR A 62 3.67 -7.18 12.68
C THR A 62 3.14 -5.99 11.87
N GLY A 63 2.78 -4.89 12.53
CA GLY A 63 2.35 -3.65 11.90
C GLY A 63 3.37 -3.07 10.92
N ARG A 64 4.65 -3.03 11.33
CA ARG A 64 5.75 -2.60 10.45
C ARG A 64 5.89 -3.51 9.23
N GLN A 65 5.84 -4.83 9.42
CA GLN A 65 5.92 -5.80 8.32
C GLN A 65 4.74 -5.68 7.35
N VAL A 66 3.52 -5.53 7.87
CA VAL A 66 2.31 -5.34 7.06
C VAL A 66 2.40 -4.03 6.27
N SER A 67 2.79 -2.93 6.90
CA SER A 67 2.99 -1.64 6.22
C SER A 67 4.04 -1.74 5.10
N GLN A 68 5.17 -2.40 5.36
CA GLN A 68 6.22 -2.60 4.35
C GLN A 68 5.71 -3.42 3.17
N ARG A 69 4.92 -4.47 3.41
CA ARG A 69 4.30 -5.27 2.35
C ARG A 69 3.31 -4.46 1.52
N PHE A 70 2.43 -3.67 2.16
CA PHE A 70 1.52 -2.78 1.44
C PHE A 70 2.28 -1.78 0.58
N GLN A 71 3.32 -1.15 1.12
CA GLN A 71 4.15 -0.21 0.36
C GLN A 71 4.80 -0.88 -0.85
N SER A 72 5.39 -2.07 -0.67
CA SER A 72 6.00 -2.81 -1.78
C SER A 72 5.00 -3.13 -2.90
N VAL A 73 3.76 -3.52 -2.55
CA VAL A 73 2.71 -3.78 -3.53
C VAL A 73 2.27 -2.48 -4.24
N ILE A 74 2.11 -1.39 -3.51
CA ILE A 74 1.80 -0.06 -4.07
C ILE A 74 2.88 0.36 -5.07
N ASP A 75 4.15 0.20 -4.71
CA ASP A 75 5.28 0.56 -5.57
C ASP A 75 5.30 -0.29 -6.84
N GLN A 76 5.05 -1.60 -6.72
CA GLN A 76 4.93 -2.49 -7.89
C GLN A 76 3.76 -2.10 -8.81
N ILE A 77 2.61 -1.73 -8.24
CA ILE A 77 1.44 -1.29 -9.02
C ILE A 77 1.76 0.02 -9.75
N ASN A 78 2.39 0.99 -9.07
CA ASN A 78 2.78 2.26 -9.66
C ASN A 78 3.82 2.07 -10.76
N ALA A 79 4.82 1.22 -10.55
CA ALA A 79 5.81 0.87 -11.56
C ALA A 79 5.17 0.22 -12.79
N GLY A 80 4.26 -0.74 -12.57
CA GLY A 80 3.49 -1.37 -13.66
C GLY A 80 2.64 -0.35 -14.43
N ALA A 81 1.96 0.57 -13.73
CA ALA A 81 1.18 1.62 -14.37
C ALA A 81 2.05 2.52 -15.26
N ALA A 82 3.24 2.90 -14.80
CA ALA A 82 4.20 3.68 -15.58
C ALA A 82 4.70 2.93 -16.84
N GLN A 83 4.93 1.63 -16.73
CA GLN A 83 5.29 0.79 -17.89
C GLN A 83 4.17 0.75 -18.94
N TYR A 84 2.91 0.63 -18.50
CA TYR A 84 1.78 0.68 -19.42
C TYR A 84 1.67 2.02 -20.14
N GLU A 85 1.97 3.13 -19.47
CA GLU A 85 2.00 4.44 -20.12
C GLU A 85 3.13 4.58 -21.13
N ALA A 86 4.35 4.18 -20.77
CA ALA A 86 5.49 4.21 -21.69
C ALA A 86 5.23 3.34 -22.94
N ALA A 87 4.64 2.16 -22.77
CA ALA A 87 4.26 1.30 -23.89
C ALA A 87 3.18 1.94 -24.78
N ASN A 88 2.23 2.68 -24.19
CA ASN A 88 1.22 3.40 -24.97
C ASN A 88 1.84 4.53 -25.81
N ASP A 89 2.76 5.29 -25.23
CA ASP A 89 3.41 6.39 -25.93
C ASP A 89 4.29 5.87 -27.08
N ALA A 90 5.03 4.78 -26.84
CA ALA A 90 5.81 4.10 -27.87
C ALA A 90 4.92 3.56 -29.00
N ASN A 91 3.81 2.89 -28.67
CA ASN A 91 2.86 2.39 -29.66
C ASN A 91 2.22 3.52 -30.47
N ARG A 92 1.89 4.65 -29.82
CA ARG A 92 1.32 5.82 -30.48
C ARG A 92 2.31 6.47 -31.45
N ALA A 93 3.58 6.60 -31.05
CA ALA A 93 4.64 7.09 -31.92
C ALA A 93 4.88 6.15 -33.12
N ALA A 94 4.89 4.84 -32.90
CA ALA A 94 5.03 3.86 -33.97
C ALA A 94 3.87 3.91 -34.98
N LEU A 95 2.62 3.97 -34.49
CA LEU A 95 1.43 4.09 -35.35
C LEU A 95 1.42 5.40 -36.15
N SER A 96 1.87 6.50 -35.57
CA SER A 96 2.02 7.78 -36.27
C SER A 96 3.00 7.68 -37.45
N ASN A 97 4.09 6.92 -37.30
CA ASN A 97 5.07 6.73 -38.36
C ASN A 97 4.58 5.80 -39.48
N VAL A 98 3.77 4.79 -39.15
CA VAL A 98 3.17 3.89 -40.15
C VAL A 98 2.08 4.59 -40.97
N GLY A 99 1.26 5.45 -40.35
CA GLY A 99 0.21 6.21 -41.04
C GLY A 99 0.72 7.21 -42.08
N VAL A 100 2.00 7.60 -42.03
CA VAL A 100 2.62 8.52 -43.01
C VAL A 100 3.18 7.77 -44.22
N HIS A 101 3.39 6.46 -44.16
CA HIS A 101 3.96 5.64 -45.25
C HIS A 101 2.91 4.98 -46.17
N GLN A 102 1.63 5.36 -46.06
CA GLN A 102 0.57 4.94 -46.98
C GLN A 102 -0.09 6.15 -47.66
N VAL A 103 0.65 6.91 -48.48
CA VAL A 103 0.13 7.68 -49.63
C VAL A 103 1.19 7.71 -50.71
#